data_AF-A0A7S2RZC1-F1
#
_entry.id   AF-A0A7S2RZC1-F1
#
_cell.length_a   1.000
_cell.length_b   1.000
_cell.length_c   1.000
_cell.angle_alpha   90.00
_cell.angle_beta   90.00
_cell.angle_gamma   90.00
#
_symmetry.space_group_name_H-M   'P 1'
#
loop_
_entity.id
_entity.type
_entity.pdbx_description
1 polymer ?
#
loop_
_entity_poly.entity_id
_entity_poly.type
_entity_poly.pdbx_seq_one_letter_code
_entity_poly.pdbx_strand_id
1 'polypeptide(L)'
;SLRPSSSTMASLEAAATTAATPAATMDEFRKDLPCISDAMKSFVSVVMARSLTAQEDHTPAPAGEPVVVEHRNAAGELVGSKTTCPRQPFSPSQYMACARAVLKHMNSFDATAAHPHPVDLRQEIALGLAAKVRLAECKVTKLFGRRFLVTTDCSQVAVDAARAELASDSLVPPELVDSFLSLWSSTVMEQGCDDELAELVWSKNLSSTLRQNQQKRLKEVKERKARMDTAEGDYASLRDMVVAGGGGAAGGGGTLALGSGGGASASEI
;
A
#
# COMPACT_ATOMS: atom_id res chain seq x y z
N SER A 1 -1.01 22.09 -50.56
CA SER A 1 -0.32 23.02 -49.63
C SER A 1 -1.16 23.10 -48.36
N LEU A 2 -0.84 22.28 -47.36
CA LEU A 2 -1.57 22.21 -46.08
C LEU A 2 -0.74 22.94 -45.03
N ARG A 3 -1.24 24.08 -44.54
CA ARG A 3 -0.60 24.84 -43.47
C ARG A 3 -0.85 24.14 -42.13
N PRO A 4 0.18 23.84 -41.33
CA PRO A 4 -0.01 23.32 -39.98
C PRO A 4 -0.67 24.38 -39.09
N SER A 5 -1.70 23.97 -38.35
CA SER A 5 -2.49 24.82 -37.47
C SER A 5 -1.66 25.36 -36.30
N SER A 6 -1.75 26.67 -36.04
CA SER A 6 -1.02 27.44 -35.02
C SER A 6 -1.06 26.89 -33.58
N SER A 7 -1.92 25.90 -33.30
CA SER A 7 -2.05 25.27 -31.98
C SER A 7 -0.96 24.23 -31.68
N THR A 8 -0.23 23.72 -32.69
CA THR A 8 0.81 22.69 -32.48
C THR A 8 2.17 23.24 -32.09
N MET A 9 2.48 24.51 -32.38
CA MET A 9 3.76 25.10 -31.97
C MET A 9 3.80 25.52 -30.50
N ALA A 10 2.69 26.02 -29.95
CA ALA A 10 2.61 26.37 -28.52
C ALA A 10 2.76 25.14 -27.61
N SER A 11 2.36 23.95 -28.09
CA SER A 11 2.49 22.70 -27.32
C SER A 11 3.90 22.11 -27.34
N LEU A 12 4.75 22.49 -28.31
CA LEU A 12 6.16 22.10 -28.37
C LEU A 12 7.06 23.07 -27.58
N GLU A 13 6.70 24.36 -27.50
CA GLU A 13 7.42 25.32 -26.64
C GLU A 13 7.15 25.12 -25.14
N ALA A 14 5.97 24.61 -24.75
CA ALA A 14 5.74 24.18 -23.37
C ALA A 14 6.49 22.87 -23.01
N ALA A 15 6.90 22.07 -24.00
CA ALA A 15 7.76 20.90 -23.79
C ALA A 15 9.25 21.27 -23.72
N ALA A 16 9.63 22.51 -24.06
CA ALA A 16 10.94 23.09 -23.77
C ALA A 16 11.04 23.62 -22.32
N THR A 17 10.22 23.09 -21.41
CA THR A 17 10.32 23.30 -19.97
C THR A 17 11.63 22.69 -19.48
N THR A 18 12.66 23.52 -19.45
CA THR A 18 13.87 23.39 -18.63
C THR A 18 14.53 22.02 -18.72
N ALA A 19 15.35 21.79 -19.75
CA ALA A 19 16.29 20.67 -19.76
C ALA A 19 17.08 20.71 -18.43
N ALA A 20 16.73 19.80 -17.51
CA ALA A 20 17.28 19.79 -16.17
C ALA A 20 18.80 19.67 -16.30
N THR A 21 19.53 20.66 -15.80
CA THR A 21 20.99 20.59 -15.84
C THR A 21 21.46 19.42 -14.96
N PRO A 22 22.61 18.79 -15.27
CA PRO A 22 23.14 17.74 -14.43
C PRO A 22 23.30 18.17 -12.97
N ALA A 23 23.70 19.42 -12.73
CA ALA A 23 23.82 19.99 -11.39
C ALA A 23 22.48 20.07 -10.65
N ALA A 24 21.41 20.52 -11.32
CA ALA A 24 20.08 20.57 -10.72
C ALA A 24 19.58 19.16 -10.34
N THR A 25 19.78 18.20 -11.24
CA THR A 25 19.41 16.79 -11.00
C THR A 25 20.19 16.18 -9.83
N MET A 26 21.50 16.46 -9.70
CA MET A 26 22.29 16.02 -8.56
C MET A 26 21.77 16.60 -7.23
N ASP A 27 21.39 17.87 -7.23
CA ASP A 27 20.84 18.54 -6.07
C ASP A 27 19.48 17.98 -5.65
N GLU A 28 18.64 17.57 -6.61
CA GLU A 28 17.39 16.88 -6.31
C GLU A 28 17.62 15.59 -5.52
N PHE A 29 18.54 14.73 -5.97
CA PHE A 29 18.84 13.47 -5.29
C PHE A 29 19.40 13.69 -3.87
N ARG A 30 20.17 14.75 -3.66
CA ARG A 30 20.73 15.10 -2.34
C ARG A 30 19.70 15.64 -1.37
N LYS A 31 18.68 16.34 -1.88
CA LYS A 31 17.60 16.94 -1.08
C LYS A 31 16.42 15.98 -0.87
N ASP A 32 16.47 14.80 -1.48
CA ASP A 32 15.43 13.79 -1.39
C ASP A 32 15.44 13.14 0.01
N LEU A 33 14.42 13.48 0.79
CA LEU A 33 14.26 13.03 2.18
C LEU A 33 12.85 12.46 2.38
N PRO A 34 12.69 11.42 3.21
CA PRO A 34 13.70 10.78 4.05
C PRO A 34 14.69 9.92 3.27
N CYS A 35 15.88 9.69 3.84
CA CYS A 35 16.83 8.75 3.26
C CYS A 35 16.32 7.30 3.39
N ILE A 36 16.80 6.40 2.53
CA ILE A 36 16.37 5.00 2.46
C ILE A 36 16.46 4.31 3.83
N SER A 37 17.49 4.60 4.63
CA SER A 37 17.68 3.98 5.94
C SER A 37 16.62 4.44 6.96
N ASP A 38 16.15 5.69 6.87
CA ASP A 38 15.10 6.21 7.76
C ASP A 38 13.71 5.77 7.30
N ALA A 39 13.50 5.70 5.97
CA ALA A 39 12.32 5.08 5.39
C ALA A 39 12.18 3.61 5.82
N MET A 40 13.27 2.83 5.76
CA MET A 40 13.26 1.43 6.20
C MET A 40 12.90 1.27 7.69
N LYS A 41 13.37 2.15 8.57
CA LYS A 41 12.97 2.14 9.99
C LYS A 41 11.48 2.45 10.15
N SER A 42 10.99 3.45 9.41
CA SER A 42 9.57 3.84 9.42
C SER A 42 8.70 2.68 8.91
N PHE A 43 9.12 2.03 7.83
CA PHE A 43 8.48 0.84 7.28
C PHE A 43 8.40 -0.30 8.30
N VAL A 44 9.53 -0.71 8.89
CA VAL A 44 9.54 -1.78 9.91
C VAL A 44 8.61 -1.44 11.07
N SER A 45 8.65 -0.19 11.57
CA SER A 45 7.77 0.26 12.65
C SER A 45 6.29 0.12 12.29
N VAL A 46 5.90 0.55 11.09
CA VAL A 46 4.51 0.48 10.61
C VAL A 46 4.06 -0.97 10.40
N VAL A 47 4.88 -1.81 9.77
CA VAL A 47 4.54 -3.22 9.52
C VAL A 47 4.41 -4.01 10.82
N MET A 48 5.32 -3.78 11.77
CA MET A 48 5.22 -4.38 13.11
C MET A 48 3.96 -3.93 13.84
N ALA A 49 3.64 -2.64 13.81
CA ALA A 49 2.40 -2.13 14.43
C ALA A 49 1.14 -2.74 13.80
N ARG A 50 1.08 -2.84 12.47
CA ARG A 50 -0.02 -3.49 11.74
C ARG A 50 -0.17 -4.97 12.14
N SER A 51 0.94 -5.66 12.36
CA SER A 51 0.94 -7.07 12.78
C SER A 51 0.38 -7.28 14.18
N LEU A 52 0.55 -6.28 15.07
CA LEU A 52 -0.02 -6.33 16.42
C LEU A 52 -1.53 -6.05 16.41
N THR A 53 -1.98 -5.07 15.63
CA THR A 53 -3.41 -4.70 15.57
C THR A 53 -4.27 -5.74 14.85
N ALA A 54 -3.72 -6.44 13.86
CA ALA A 54 -4.43 -7.53 13.16
C ALA A 54 -4.85 -8.67 14.11
N GLN A 55 -4.23 -8.77 15.29
CA GLN A 55 -4.55 -9.79 16.28
C GLN A 55 -5.78 -9.42 17.14
N GLU A 56 -6.11 -8.13 17.29
CA GLU A 56 -7.15 -7.65 18.21
C GLU A 56 -8.56 -7.68 17.60
N ASP A 57 -8.69 -7.49 16.29
CA ASP A 57 -10.00 -7.46 15.60
C ASP A 57 -10.63 -8.85 15.40
N HIS A 58 -9.92 -9.92 15.77
CA HIS A 58 -10.48 -11.26 15.77
C HIS A 58 -11.31 -11.51 17.03
N THR A 59 -12.56 -11.05 16.98
CA THR A 59 -13.67 -11.68 17.72
C THR A 59 -13.52 -13.19 17.56
N PRO A 60 -13.46 -14.00 18.64
CA PRO A 60 -13.20 -15.43 18.52
C PRO A 60 -14.29 -16.07 17.67
N ALA A 61 -13.98 -16.27 16.38
CA ALA A 61 -14.80 -17.08 15.51
C ALA A 61 -14.94 -18.46 16.17
N PRO A 62 -16.15 -19.04 16.19
CA PRO A 62 -16.36 -20.36 16.76
C PRO A 62 -15.32 -21.33 16.20
N ALA A 63 -14.65 -22.06 17.09
CA ALA A 63 -13.52 -22.90 16.76
C ALA A 63 -13.87 -23.88 15.63
N GLY A 64 -13.36 -23.64 14.41
CA GLY A 64 -13.55 -24.60 13.32
C GLY A 64 -13.38 -24.06 11.90
N GLU A 65 -13.56 -22.77 11.63
CA GLU A 65 -13.55 -22.29 10.23
C GLU A 65 -12.16 -21.78 9.78
N PRO A 66 -11.60 -22.34 8.68
CA PRO A 66 -10.36 -21.84 8.10
C PRO A 66 -10.59 -20.46 7.48
N VAL A 67 -9.82 -19.47 7.93
CA VAL A 67 -9.81 -18.13 7.33
C VAL A 67 -9.16 -18.22 5.95
N VAL A 68 -9.92 -17.92 4.90
CA VAL A 68 -9.40 -17.82 3.53
C VAL A 68 -8.89 -16.40 3.33
N VAL A 69 -7.57 -16.24 3.18
CA VAL A 69 -6.97 -14.95 2.81
C VAL A 69 -6.87 -14.91 1.29
N GLU A 70 -7.64 -14.03 0.66
CA GLU A 70 -7.60 -13.83 -0.79
C GLU A 70 -6.41 -12.94 -1.16
N HIS A 71 -5.42 -13.51 -1.84
CA HIS A 71 -4.36 -12.74 -2.50
C HIS A 71 -4.64 -12.67 -4.00
N ARG A 72 -4.59 -11.46 -4.57
CA ARG A 72 -4.56 -11.25 -6.03
C ARG A 72 -3.12 -11.31 -6.51
N ASN A 73 -2.86 -12.09 -7.56
CA ASN A 73 -1.55 -12.13 -8.20
C ASN A 73 -1.33 -10.90 -9.10
N ALA A 74 -0.13 -10.77 -9.66
CA ALA A 74 0.24 -9.66 -10.56
C ALA A 74 -0.60 -9.59 -11.85
N ALA A 75 -1.30 -10.66 -12.22
CA ALA A 75 -2.24 -10.69 -13.35
C ALA A 75 -3.69 -10.32 -12.95
N GLY A 76 -3.92 -9.97 -11.68
CA GLY A 76 -5.25 -9.67 -11.15
C GLY A 76 -6.12 -10.90 -10.89
N GLU A 77 -5.57 -12.11 -11.07
CA GLU A 77 -6.27 -13.37 -10.84
C GLU A 77 -6.29 -13.69 -9.35
N LEU A 78 -7.45 -14.12 -8.88
CA LEU A 78 -7.73 -14.37 -7.48
C LEU A 78 -7.27 -15.79 -7.14
N VAL A 79 -6.03 -15.90 -6.66
CA VAL A 79 -5.45 -17.20 -6.29
C VAL A 79 -5.77 -17.43 -4.81
N GLY A 80 -6.83 -18.17 -4.56
CA GLY A 80 -7.19 -18.65 -3.22
C GLY A 80 -6.19 -19.69 -2.73
N SER A 81 -5.06 -19.25 -2.20
CA SER A 81 -4.13 -20.16 -1.51
C SER A 81 -4.64 -20.38 -0.09
N LYS A 82 -5.01 -21.63 0.24
CA LYS A 82 -5.30 -22.04 1.62
C LYS A 82 -3.98 -22.11 2.40
N THR A 83 -3.40 -20.95 2.67
CA THR A 83 -2.24 -20.84 3.56
C THR A 83 -2.79 -20.70 4.97
N THR A 84 -2.64 -21.75 5.78
CA THR A 84 -2.79 -21.64 7.23
C THR A 84 -1.67 -20.75 7.75
N CYS A 85 -1.87 -19.43 7.73
CA CYS A 85 -0.91 -18.51 8.31
C CYS A 85 -0.71 -18.88 9.78
N PRO A 86 0.53 -19.14 10.23
CA PRO A 86 0.78 -19.38 11.64
C PRO A 86 0.27 -18.17 12.42
N ARG A 87 -0.62 -18.44 13.36
CA ARG A 87 -1.38 -17.46 14.16
C ARG A 87 -0.51 -16.60 15.09
N GLN A 88 0.81 -16.75 15.04
CA GLN A 88 1.75 -16.04 15.89
C GLN A 88 2.32 -14.83 15.15
N PRO A 89 2.37 -13.66 15.82
CA PRO A 89 3.06 -12.50 15.28
C PRO A 89 4.54 -12.85 15.09
N PHE A 90 5.09 -12.47 13.94
CA PHE A 90 6.52 -12.59 13.71
C PHE A 90 7.30 -11.74 14.71
N SER A 91 8.44 -12.27 15.14
CA SER A 91 9.29 -11.59 16.11
C SER A 91 9.94 -10.33 15.51
N PRO A 92 10.21 -9.29 16.32
CA PRO A 92 10.94 -8.10 15.86
C PRO A 92 12.28 -8.41 15.18
N SER A 93 12.99 -9.44 15.66
CA SER A 93 14.28 -9.85 15.10
C SER A 93 14.17 -10.36 13.66
N GLN A 94 13.06 -11.02 13.29
CA GLN A 94 12.80 -11.51 11.94
C GLN A 94 12.51 -10.36 10.96
N TYR A 95 11.71 -9.38 11.35
CA TYR A 95 11.51 -8.15 10.56
C TYR A 95 12.83 -7.40 10.34
N MET A 96 13.63 -7.29 11.38
CA MET A 96 14.94 -6.65 11.30
C MET A 96 15.93 -7.45 10.44
N ALA A 97 15.82 -8.79 10.38
CA ALA A 97 16.61 -9.61 9.47
C ALA A 97 16.28 -9.27 8.01
N CYS A 98 14.99 -9.19 7.66
CA CYS A 98 14.55 -8.79 6.32
C CYS A 98 15.06 -7.39 5.95
N ALA A 99 14.87 -6.41 6.83
CA ALA A 99 15.33 -5.04 6.63
C ALA A 99 16.85 -4.95 6.42
N ARG A 100 17.63 -5.68 7.22
CA ARG A 100 19.10 -5.72 7.08
C ARG A 100 19.54 -6.33 5.76
N ALA A 101 18.91 -7.42 5.32
CA ALA A 101 19.22 -8.05 4.04
C ALA A 101 18.99 -7.09 2.87
N VAL A 102 17.84 -6.40 2.83
CA VAL A 102 17.55 -5.40 1.80
C VAL A 102 18.57 -4.26 1.80
N LEU A 103 18.84 -3.67 2.97
CA LEU A 103 19.79 -2.56 3.09
C LEU A 103 21.22 -2.97 2.75
N LYS A 104 21.62 -4.20 3.05
CA LYS A 104 22.93 -4.77 2.67
C LYS A 104 23.06 -4.78 1.15
N HIS A 105 22.09 -5.37 0.45
CA HIS A 105 22.11 -5.47 -1.02
C HIS A 105 22.00 -4.11 -1.72
N MET A 106 21.22 -3.16 -1.16
CA MET A 106 21.18 -1.79 -1.67
C MET A 106 22.53 -1.06 -1.54
N ASN A 107 23.28 -1.30 -0.46
CA ASN A 107 24.60 -0.68 -0.28
C ASN A 107 25.68 -1.34 -1.14
N SER A 108 25.53 -2.61 -1.50
CA SER A 108 26.41 -3.32 -2.44
C SER A 108 25.95 -3.25 -3.89
N PHE A 109 24.85 -2.55 -4.18
CA PHE A 109 24.29 -2.47 -5.53
C PHE A 109 25.34 -1.94 -6.51
N ASP A 110 25.56 -2.70 -7.58
CA ASP A 110 26.46 -2.31 -8.65
C ASP A 110 25.71 -1.97 -9.93
N ALA A 111 25.55 -0.66 -10.09
CA ALA A 111 24.89 0.00 -11.21
C ALA A 111 25.36 -0.50 -12.59
N THR A 112 26.67 -0.69 -12.74
CA THR A 112 27.30 -1.07 -14.02
C THR A 112 26.96 -2.47 -14.46
N ALA A 113 26.66 -3.38 -13.52
CA ALA A 113 26.22 -4.73 -13.83
C ALA A 113 24.71 -4.78 -14.15
N ALA A 114 23.90 -3.97 -13.47
CA ALA A 114 22.45 -3.96 -13.65
C ALA A 114 22.00 -3.22 -14.92
N HIS A 115 22.65 -2.10 -15.25
CA HIS A 115 22.29 -1.24 -16.38
C HIS A 115 23.55 -0.88 -17.18
N PRO A 116 23.98 -1.73 -18.13
CA PRO A 116 25.17 -1.49 -18.94
C PRO A 116 25.08 -0.20 -19.77
N HIS A 117 23.86 0.20 -20.12
CA HIS A 117 23.55 1.43 -20.84
C HIS A 117 22.42 2.16 -20.10
N PRO A 118 22.71 3.24 -19.35
CA PRO A 118 21.67 4.02 -18.68
C PRO A 118 20.69 4.55 -19.73
N VAL A 119 19.40 4.41 -19.43
CA VAL A 119 18.30 4.73 -20.35
C VAL A 119 18.15 6.25 -20.51
N ASP A 120 18.48 7.01 -19.47
CA ASP A 120 18.42 8.46 -19.48
C ASP A 120 19.52 9.15 -18.63
N LEU A 121 19.60 10.48 -18.78
CA LEU A 121 20.56 11.33 -18.07
C LEU A 121 20.36 11.30 -16.54
N ARG A 122 19.13 11.15 -16.05
CA ARG A 122 18.85 11.11 -14.59
C ARG A 122 19.41 9.84 -13.98
N GLN A 123 19.21 8.71 -14.65
CA GLN A 123 19.76 7.42 -14.27
C GLN A 123 21.29 7.47 -14.31
N GLU A 124 21.90 7.98 -15.39
CA GLU A 124 23.36 8.14 -15.47
C GLU A 124 23.92 8.96 -14.29
N ILE A 125 23.29 10.10 -13.98
CA ILE A 125 23.68 10.94 -12.84
C ILE A 125 23.53 10.20 -11.51
N ALA A 126 22.41 9.51 -11.30
CA ALA A 126 22.16 8.77 -10.06
C ALA A 126 23.19 7.66 -9.85
N LEU A 127 23.48 6.86 -10.89
CA LEU A 127 24.47 5.79 -10.83
C LEU A 127 25.89 6.34 -10.62
N GLY A 128 26.25 7.45 -11.29
CA GLY A 128 27.52 8.14 -11.09
C GLY A 128 27.69 8.70 -9.67
N LEU A 129 26.62 9.23 -9.07
CA LEU A 129 26.62 9.66 -7.67
C LEU A 129 26.79 8.47 -6.72
N ALA A 130 26.09 7.36 -6.95
CA ALA A 130 26.24 6.15 -6.13
C ALA A 130 27.67 5.58 -6.19
N ALA A 131 28.29 5.57 -7.37
CA ALA A 131 29.69 5.18 -7.53
C ALA A 131 30.64 6.08 -6.71
N LYS A 132 30.46 7.40 -6.77
CA LYS A 132 31.25 8.36 -5.97
C LYS A 132 31.07 8.15 -4.46
N VAL A 133 29.85 7.90 -4.01
CA VAL A 133 29.54 7.61 -2.60
C VAL A 133 30.24 6.33 -2.13
N ARG A 134 30.24 5.28 -2.94
CA ARG A 134 30.95 4.02 -2.65
C ARG A 134 32.47 4.21 -2.59
N LEU A 135 33.05 4.98 -3.53
CA LEU A 135 34.48 5.32 -3.51
C LEU A 135 34.89 6.11 -2.27
N ALA A 136 33.97 6.89 -1.70
CA ALA A 136 34.15 7.60 -0.44
C ALA A 136 33.80 6.75 0.81
N GLU A 137 33.62 5.44 0.65
CA GLU A 137 33.26 4.49 1.72
C GLU A 137 31.98 4.86 2.49
N CYS A 138 31.11 5.64 1.86
CA CYS A 138 29.84 6.07 2.43
C CYS A 138 28.71 5.13 2.03
N LYS A 139 27.68 5.02 2.88
CA LYS A 139 26.50 4.18 2.61
C LYS A 139 25.49 4.93 1.74
N VAL A 140 25.19 4.38 0.56
CA VAL A 140 24.17 4.88 -0.37
C VAL A 140 22.83 5.07 0.35
N THR A 141 22.45 4.12 1.22
CA THR A 141 21.17 4.15 1.93
C THR A 141 21.05 5.30 2.94
N LYS A 142 22.13 6.00 3.29
CA LYS A 142 22.10 7.16 4.20
C LYS A 142 22.03 8.50 3.47
N LEU A 143 22.33 8.52 2.17
CA LEU A 143 22.46 9.76 1.40
C LEU A 143 21.32 9.99 0.42
N PHE A 144 20.68 8.91 -0.04
CA PHE A 144 19.62 9.01 -1.04
C PHE A 144 18.27 8.58 -0.48
N GLY A 145 17.20 9.11 -1.06
CA GLY A 145 15.81 8.79 -0.75
C GLY A 145 15.12 7.94 -1.81
N ARG A 146 13.78 8.05 -1.86
CA ARG A 146 12.90 7.26 -2.74
C ARG A 146 13.22 7.46 -4.21
N ARG A 147 13.49 8.70 -4.63
CA ARG A 147 13.70 9.07 -6.04
C ARG A 147 14.88 8.32 -6.63
N PHE A 148 15.93 8.13 -5.85
CA PHE A 148 17.08 7.33 -6.26
C PHE A 148 16.69 5.88 -6.53
N LEU A 149 15.90 5.26 -5.65
CA LEU A 149 15.45 3.89 -5.83
C LEU A 149 14.58 3.73 -7.09
N VAL A 150 13.65 4.66 -7.32
CA VAL A 150 12.77 4.68 -8.50
C VAL A 150 13.57 4.89 -9.79
N THR A 151 14.59 5.75 -9.76
CA THR A 151 15.37 6.08 -10.97
C THR A 151 16.34 4.97 -11.35
N THR A 152 16.86 4.21 -10.38
CA THR A 152 17.96 3.25 -10.61
C THR A 152 17.53 1.79 -10.68
N ASP A 153 16.26 1.50 -10.37
CA ASP A 153 15.73 0.14 -10.14
C ASP A 153 16.53 -0.68 -9.11
N CYS A 154 17.38 -0.03 -8.32
CA CYS A 154 18.20 -0.67 -7.29
C CYS A 154 17.35 -1.44 -6.28
N SER A 155 16.13 -0.96 -5.99
CA SER A 155 15.23 -1.63 -5.06
C SER A 155 14.84 -3.03 -5.51
N GLN A 156 14.55 -3.24 -6.80
CA GLN A 156 14.11 -4.54 -7.29
C GLN A 156 15.24 -5.55 -7.22
N VAL A 157 16.43 -5.17 -7.73
CA VAL A 157 17.64 -6.02 -7.67
C VAL A 157 17.99 -6.37 -6.22
N ALA A 158 17.92 -5.39 -5.30
CA ALA A 158 18.21 -5.63 -3.90
C ALA A 158 17.17 -6.52 -3.21
N VAL A 159 15.89 -6.40 -3.58
CA VAL A 159 14.80 -7.23 -3.06
C VAL A 159 14.96 -8.68 -3.51
N ASP A 160 15.30 -8.92 -4.78
CA ASP A 160 15.49 -10.27 -5.31
C ASP A 160 16.72 -10.95 -4.68
N ALA A 161 17.81 -10.21 -4.51
CA ALA A 161 19.00 -10.70 -3.81
C ALA A 161 18.73 -10.97 -2.31
N ALA A 162 17.96 -10.09 -1.65
CA ALA A 162 17.56 -10.30 -0.26
C ALA A 162 16.67 -11.53 -0.10
N ARG A 163 15.73 -11.75 -1.04
CA ARG A 163 14.89 -12.95 -1.08
C ARG A 163 15.73 -14.21 -1.18
N ALA A 164 16.69 -14.25 -2.09
CA ALA A 164 17.59 -15.40 -2.27
C ALA A 164 18.44 -15.66 -1.01
N GLU A 165 18.95 -14.62 -0.35
CA GLU A 165 19.71 -14.75 0.90
C GLU A 165 18.82 -15.29 2.03
N LEU A 166 17.64 -14.72 2.23
CA LEU A 166 16.72 -15.08 3.32
C LEU A 166 16.09 -16.46 3.12
N ALA A 167 15.98 -16.96 1.88
CA ALA A 167 15.51 -18.31 1.61
C ALA A 167 16.41 -19.40 2.23
N SER A 168 17.68 -19.07 2.50
CA SER A 168 18.63 -19.96 3.18
C SER A 168 18.58 -19.86 4.72
N ASP A 169 17.89 -18.85 5.26
CA ASP A 169 17.82 -18.58 6.70
C ASP A 169 16.58 -19.25 7.32
N SER A 170 16.79 -20.37 8.00
CA SER A 170 15.73 -21.09 8.71
C SER A 170 15.02 -20.28 9.81
N LEU A 171 15.59 -19.16 10.28
CA LEU A 171 15.00 -18.34 11.33
C LEU A 171 13.89 -17.42 10.81
N VAL A 172 13.85 -17.16 9.50
CA VAL A 172 12.91 -16.22 8.89
C VAL A 172 11.91 -16.99 8.03
N PRO A 173 10.62 -17.06 8.44
CA PRO A 173 9.61 -17.76 7.66
C PRO A 173 9.48 -17.19 6.24
N PRO A 174 9.36 -18.04 5.20
CA PRO A 174 9.29 -17.59 3.82
C PRO A 174 8.07 -16.69 3.56
N GLU A 175 6.95 -16.92 4.25
CA GLU A 175 5.74 -16.10 4.12
C GLU A 175 5.99 -14.66 4.61
N LEU A 176 6.79 -14.50 5.68
CA LEU A 176 7.21 -13.19 6.16
C LEU A 176 8.11 -12.51 5.14
N VAL A 177 9.09 -13.23 4.58
CA VAL A 177 10.01 -12.69 3.57
C VAL A 177 9.22 -12.16 2.38
N ASP A 178 8.30 -12.97 1.84
CA ASP A 178 7.50 -12.60 0.67
C ASP A 178 6.61 -11.39 0.94
N SER A 179 5.88 -11.40 2.06
CA SER A 179 5.01 -10.30 2.46
C SER A 179 5.80 -9.01 2.71
N PHE A 180 6.91 -9.10 3.46
CA PHE A 180 7.76 -7.95 3.78
C PHE A 180 8.36 -7.32 2.52
N LEU A 181 8.94 -8.14 1.64
CA LEU A 181 9.60 -7.67 0.43
C LEU A 181 8.60 -7.13 -0.58
N SER A 182 7.45 -7.78 -0.75
CA SER A 182 6.36 -7.30 -1.62
C SER A 182 5.86 -5.93 -1.14
N LEU A 183 5.61 -5.80 0.15
CA LEU A 183 5.10 -4.56 0.73
C LEU A 183 6.16 -3.43 0.68
N TRP A 184 7.43 -3.75 0.89
CA TRP A 184 8.52 -2.77 0.73
C TRP A 184 8.57 -2.26 -0.71
N SER A 185 8.59 -3.17 -1.70
CA SER A 185 8.59 -2.80 -3.12
C SER A 185 7.40 -1.92 -3.50
N SER A 186 6.21 -2.20 -2.97
CA SER A 186 5.03 -1.36 -3.23
C SER A 186 5.14 0.06 -2.67
N THR A 187 5.93 0.28 -1.61
CA THR A 187 6.17 1.65 -1.10
C THR A 187 7.15 2.45 -1.96
N VAL A 188 7.99 1.78 -2.74
CA VAL A 188 9.00 2.42 -3.59
C VAL A 188 8.36 2.87 -4.90
N MET A 189 7.62 1.98 -5.57
CA MET A 189 6.99 2.25 -6.86
C MET A 189 5.91 3.34 -6.76
N GLU A 190 5.85 4.25 -7.72
CA GLU A 190 4.92 5.40 -7.71
C GLU A 190 3.47 4.99 -8.04
N GLN A 191 3.26 3.78 -8.59
CA GLN A 191 1.95 3.24 -8.96
C GLN A 191 1.53 2.06 -8.06
N GLY A 192 1.80 2.17 -6.76
CA GLY A 192 1.52 1.11 -5.78
C GLY A 192 0.06 1.02 -5.35
N CYS A 193 -0.32 -0.13 -4.78
CA CYS A 193 -1.67 -0.39 -4.28
C CYS A 193 -1.96 0.25 -2.89
N ASP A 194 -0.94 0.76 -2.18
CA ASP A 194 -1.06 1.32 -0.82
C ASP A 194 -0.34 2.69 -0.74
N ASP A 195 -0.94 3.70 -1.36
CA ASP A 195 -0.43 5.08 -1.37
C ASP A 195 -0.29 5.64 0.06
N GLU A 196 -1.20 5.27 0.99
CA GLU A 196 -1.13 5.71 2.39
C GLU A 196 0.12 5.18 3.09
N LEU A 197 0.49 3.91 2.86
CA LEU A 197 1.71 3.35 3.41
C LEU A 197 2.95 4.01 2.81
N ALA A 198 2.97 4.22 1.50
CA ALA A 198 4.08 4.88 0.83
C ALA A 198 4.27 6.32 1.38
N GLU A 199 3.19 7.09 1.50
CA GLU A 199 3.21 8.44 2.08
C GLU A 199 3.75 8.41 3.52
N LEU A 200 3.33 7.42 4.31
CA LEU A 200 3.75 7.30 5.70
C LEU A 200 5.23 6.94 5.85
N VAL A 201 5.71 5.94 5.09
CA VAL A 201 7.09 5.45 5.12
C VAL A 201 8.07 6.51 4.63
N TRP A 202 7.69 7.24 3.59
CA TRP A 202 8.50 8.29 3.00
C TRP A 202 8.15 9.69 3.53
N SER A 203 7.49 9.78 4.69
CA SER A 203 7.26 11.06 5.35
C SER A 203 8.52 11.60 6.03
N LYS A 204 8.73 12.92 5.95
CA LYS A 204 9.85 13.57 6.67
C LYS A 204 9.69 13.52 8.19
N ASN A 205 8.46 13.41 8.67
CA ASN A 205 8.14 13.35 10.10
C ASN A 205 7.02 12.33 10.35
N LEU A 206 7.42 11.08 10.53
CA LEU A 206 6.53 9.94 10.76
C LEU A 206 5.50 10.21 11.87
N SER A 207 5.94 10.76 13.00
CA SER A 207 5.07 11.05 14.15
C SER A 207 3.98 12.08 13.82
N SER A 208 4.32 13.10 13.03
CA SER A 208 3.35 14.10 12.59
C SER A 208 2.34 13.50 11.62
N THR A 209 2.80 12.73 10.64
CA THR A 209 1.94 12.06 9.65
C THR A 209 1.02 11.04 10.31
N LEU A 210 1.51 10.25 11.28
CA LEU A 210 0.68 9.34 12.07
C LEU A 210 -0.44 10.06 12.82
N ARG A 211 -0.14 11.18 13.50
CA ARG A 211 -1.15 11.98 14.20
C ARG A 211 -2.18 12.56 13.23
N GLN A 212 -1.74 13.07 12.09
CA GLN A 212 -2.63 13.60 11.06
C GLN A 212 -3.57 12.51 10.53
N ASN A 213 -3.04 11.32 10.24
CA ASN A 213 -3.85 10.19 9.77
C ASN A 213 -4.83 9.70 10.84
N GLN A 214 -4.40 9.67 12.11
CA GLN A 214 -5.28 9.35 13.23
C GLN A 214 -6.41 10.38 13.36
N GLN A 215 -6.11 11.68 13.28
CA GLN A 215 -7.11 12.75 13.32
C GLN A 215 -8.08 12.67 12.13
N LYS A 216 -7.58 12.39 10.92
CA LYS A 216 -8.40 12.18 9.71
C LYS A 216 -9.40 11.04 9.92
N ARG A 217 -8.93 9.89 10.40
CA ARG A 217 -9.78 8.71 10.70
C ARG A 217 -10.81 9.01 11.77
N LEU A 218 -10.43 9.70 12.86
CA LEU A 218 -11.37 10.09 13.91
C LEU A 218 -12.46 11.05 13.39
N LYS A 219 -12.09 11.98 12.52
CA LYS A 219 -13.05 12.89 11.88
C LYS A 219 -14.02 12.13 10.97
N GLU A 220 -13.52 11.23 10.14
CA GLU A 220 -14.35 10.40 9.26
C GLU A 220 -15.33 9.52 10.04
N VAL A 221 -14.87 8.86 11.11
CA VAL A 221 -15.74 8.06 11.98
C VAL A 221 -16.81 8.92 12.65
N LYS A 222 -16.45 10.13 13.12
CA LYS A 222 -17.40 11.07 13.70
C LYS A 222 -18.45 11.53 12.69
N GLU A 223 -18.04 11.82 11.44
CA GLU A 223 -18.95 12.21 10.35
C GLU A 223 -19.85 11.03 9.93
N ARG A 224 -19.32 9.81 9.87
CA ARG A 224 -20.10 8.60 9.60
C ARG A 224 -21.14 8.35 10.70
N LYS A 225 -20.75 8.49 11.96
CA LYS A 225 -21.66 8.36 13.10
C LYS A 225 -22.77 9.42 13.05
N ALA A 226 -22.42 10.69 12.80
CA ALA A 226 -23.42 11.75 12.66
C ALA A 226 -24.41 11.50 11.50
N ARG A 227 -23.94 10.96 10.37
CA ARG A 227 -24.81 10.53 9.26
C ARG A 227 -25.75 9.39 9.65
N MET A 228 -25.27 8.43 10.44
CA MET A 228 -26.11 7.33 10.94
C MET A 228 -27.15 7.82 11.95
N ASP A 229 -26.75 8.67 12.91
CA ASP A 229 -27.64 9.23 13.93
C ASP A 229 -28.75 10.10 13.29
N THR A 230 -28.40 10.85 12.23
CA THR A 230 -29.38 11.64 11.45
C THR A 230 -30.35 10.74 10.69
N ALA A 231 -29.84 9.71 10.02
CA ALA A 231 -30.68 8.76 9.30
C ALA A 231 -31.64 8.02 10.24
N GLU A 232 -31.19 7.61 11.43
CA GLU A 232 -32.03 6.97 12.44
C GLU A 232 -33.14 7.91 12.95
N GLY A 233 -32.84 9.20 13.12
CA GLY A 233 -33.83 10.24 13.42
C GLY A 233 -34.89 10.38 12.33
N ASP A 234 -34.49 10.38 11.06
CA ASP A 234 -35.42 10.44 9.92
C ASP A 234 -36.30 9.19 9.84
N TYR A 235 -35.75 8.00 10.07
CA TYR A 235 -36.53 6.75 10.14
C TYR A 235 -37.53 6.74 11.30
N ALA A 236 -37.14 7.24 12.48
CA ALA A 236 -38.05 7.39 13.62
C ALA A 236 -39.20 8.36 13.28
N SER A 237 -38.90 9.50 12.65
CA SER A 237 -39.91 10.47 12.22
C SER A 237 -40.88 9.89 11.17
N LEU A 238 -40.37 9.14 10.19
CA LEU A 238 -41.20 8.43 9.21
C LEU A 238 -42.10 7.39 9.87
N ARG A 239 -41.58 6.65 10.86
CA ARG A 239 -42.37 5.66 11.61
C ARG A 239 -43.51 6.33 12.37
N ASP A 240 -43.24 7.44 13.05
CA ASP A 240 -44.26 8.20 13.77
C ASP A 240 -45.33 8.76 12.82
N MET A 241 -44.93 9.25 11.64
CA MET A 241 -45.87 9.75 10.63
C MET A 241 -46.75 8.62 10.05
N VAL A 242 -46.20 7.43 9.81
CA VAL A 242 -46.99 6.26 9.35
C VAL A 242 -47.96 5.79 10.43
N VAL A 243 -47.55 5.77 11.70
CA VAL A 243 -48.42 5.41 12.82
C VAL A 243 -49.54 6.46 12.98
N ALA A 244 -49.22 7.75 12.88
CA ALA A 244 -50.20 8.83 12.98
C ALA A 244 -51.15 8.89 11.76
N GLY A 245 -50.65 8.60 10.55
CA GLY A 245 -51.43 8.59 9.32
C GLY A 245 -52.26 7.32 9.10
N GLY A 246 -51.84 6.18 9.66
CA GLY A 246 -52.53 4.89 9.54
C GLY A 246 -53.80 4.74 10.38
N GLY A 247 -54.08 5.68 11.30
CA GLY A 247 -55.25 5.66 12.17
C GLY A 247 -56.56 6.16 11.55
N GLY A 248 -56.56 6.60 10.28
CA GLY A 248 -57.67 7.33 9.66
C GLY A 248 -58.54 6.59 8.65
N ALA A 249 -58.33 5.30 8.40
CA ALA A 249 -59.12 4.53 7.43
C ALA A 249 -59.81 3.31 8.09
N ALA A 250 -60.71 3.60 9.03
CA ALA A 250 -61.79 2.68 9.34
C ALA A 250 -62.77 2.66 8.16
N GLY A 251 -62.61 1.71 7.23
CA GLY A 251 -63.55 1.56 6.13
C GLY A 251 -63.24 0.40 5.19
N GLY A 252 -63.98 -0.70 5.37
CA GLY A 252 -64.21 -1.67 4.29
C GLY A 252 -63.54 -3.02 4.50
N GLY A 253 -64.31 -3.97 5.05
CA GLY A 253 -63.92 -5.37 5.12
C GLY A 253 -63.67 -5.97 3.73
N GLY A 254 -62.57 -6.69 3.62
CA GLY A 254 -62.22 -7.52 2.49
C GLY A 254 -61.47 -8.74 3.00
N THR A 255 -62.23 -9.72 3.47
CA THR A 255 -61.75 -11.03 3.91
C THR A 255 -61.12 -11.74 2.72
N LEU A 256 -59.79 -11.68 2.56
CA LEU A 256 -59.07 -12.54 1.62
C LEU A 256 -58.48 -13.73 2.37
N ALA A 257 -59.01 -14.89 2.01
CA ALA A 257 -58.74 -16.18 2.59
C ALA A 257 -57.26 -16.57 2.46
N LEU A 258 -56.71 -17.04 3.58
CA LEU A 258 -55.45 -17.77 3.66
C LEU A 258 -55.55 -19.06 2.83
N GLY A 259 -54.94 -19.06 1.65
CA GLY A 259 -54.63 -20.27 0.90
C GLY A 259 -53.38 -20.92 1.49
N SER A 260 -53.57 -21.90 2.38
CA SER A 260 -52.55 -22.84 2.82
C SER A 260 -52.18 -23.75 1.64
N GLY A 261 -51.04 -23.47 0.99
CA GLY A 261 -50.46 -24.29 -0.06
C GLY A 261 -49.22 -25.01 0.45
N GLY A 262 -49.42 -26.18 1.04
CA GLY A 262 -48.33 -27.14 1.27
C GLY A 262 -47.86 -27.74 -0.06
N GLY A 263 -46.54 -27.79 -0.25
CA GLY A 263 -45.90 -28.43 -1.39
C GLY A 263 -44.59 -29.08 -0.94
N ALA A 264 -44.65 -30.39 -0.75
CA ALA A 264 -43.50 -31.27 -0.54
C ALA A 264 -42.91 -31.75 -1.88
N SER A 265 -41.69 -32.33 -1.80
CA SER A 265 -40.89 -33.05 -2.82
C SER A 265 -39.76 -32.21 -3.45
N ALA A 266 -38.61 -32.72 -3.88
CA ALA A 266 -37.79 -33.94 -3.75
C ALA A 266 -36.66 -33.80 -4.83
N SER A 267 -35.65 -34.69 -4.80
CA SER A 267 -34.54 -34.90 -5.77
C SER A 267 -33.35 -33.94 -5.69
N GLU A 268 -32.16 -34.43 -5.29
CA GLU A 268 -31.15 -35.15 -6.11
C GLU A 268 -30.57 -34.28 -7.23
N ILE A 269 -29.31 -33.85 -7.06
CA ILE A 269 -28.09 -34.28 -7.78
C ILE A 269 -26.88 -33.91 -6.90
#